data_AF-A0A970FNS5-F1
#
_entry.id   AF-A0A970FNS5-F1
#
_cell.length_a   1.000
_cell.length_b   1.000
_cell.length_c   1.000
_cell.angle_alpha   90.00
_cell.angle_beta   90.00
_cell.angle_gamma   90.00
#
_symmetry.space_group_name_H-M   'P 1'
#
loop_
_entity.id
_entity.type
_entity.pdbx_description
1 polymer ?
#
loop_
_entity_poly.entity_id
_entity_poly.type
_entity_poly.pdbx_seq_one_letter_code
_entity_poly.pdbx_strand_id
1 'polypeptide(L)'
;MSGSVGGLQAGQVKRVSLFIGPYGSGKSEISVNFTLWLRRNDYRVTLCDLDIINPFFRSADTRRVLEEAGIRLVAPVFAGTNVDVPAVPAEAYSVFDDPGRHAVLDIGGEDLGARIVATLKQRLLDIVDDVAVYMVVNPYRPFSQTSSQIVQQAEILTRAAGLAPTALVHNANLLEDSDAGLLTESSVIVKAAAAQLGVPVAFAAAMADVVPPDWGTRTPDGLPLLKMRRTIHYLR
;
A
#
# COMPACT_ATOMS: atom_id res chain seq x y z
N MET A 1 -13.35 12.87 22.08
CA MET A 1 -12.07 13.45 21.62
C MET A 1 -11.62 12.66 20.41
N SER A 2 -11.91 13.16 19.21
CA SER A 2 -11.55 12.55 17.93
C SER A 2 -10.06 12.77 17.67
N GLY A 3 -9.22 11.87 18.17
CA GLY A 3 -7.78 11.90 17.91
C GLY A 3 -7.51 11.41 16.50
N SER A 4 -7.10 12.32 15.60
CA SER A 4 -6.49 11.96 14.32
C SER A 4 -5.15 11.27 14.59
N VAL A 5 -5.19 9.95 14.76
CA VAL A 5 -3.98 9.13 14.78
C VAL A 5 -3.51 9.11 13.33
N GLY A 6 -2.46 9.84 12.96
CA GLY A 6 -1.80 9.83 11.64
C GLY A 6 -2.19 11.00 10.71
N GLY A 7 -1.25 11.48 9.90
CA GLY A 7 -1.41 12.74 9.13
C GLY A 7 -2.34 12.66 7.94
N LEU A 8 -2.80 11.46 7.62
CA LEU A 8 -3.84 11.20 6.64
C LEU A 8 -5.15 11.76 7.19
N GLN A 9 -5.81 12.65 6.45
CA GLN A 9 -7.11 13.16 6.90
C GLN A 9 -8.17 12.08 6.66
N ALA A 10 -8.79 11.59 7.73
CA ALA A 10 -9.83 10.56 7.71
C ALA A 10 -10.89 10.83 6.61
N GLY A 11 -11.33 12.07 6.41
CA GLY A 11 -12.32 12.44 5.39
C GLY A 11 -11.86 12.45 3.91
N GLN A 12 -10.61 12.08 3.60
CA GLN A 12 -10.07 12.09 2.22
C GLN A 12 -9.67 10.70 1.70
N VAL A 13 -9.83 9.65 2.49
CA VAL A 13 -9.43 8.31 2.07
C VAL A 13 -10.50 7.70 1.19
N LYS A 14 -10.07 7.26 0.00
CA LYS A 14 -10.92 6.58 -0.97
C LYS A 14 -11.34 5.21 -0.41
N ARG A 15 -12.57 4.81 -0.72
CA ARG A 15 -13.15 3.56 -0.21
C ARG A 15 -12.31 2.34 -0.58
N VAL A 16 -11.76 2.31 -1.80
CA VAL A 16 -10.91 1.21 -2.28
C VAL A 16 -9.50 1.72 -2.54
N SER A 17 -8.54 1.25 -1.77
CA SER A 17 -7.12 1.62 -1.86
C SER A 17 -6.30 0.45 -2.38
N LEU A 18 -5.64 0.62 -3.54
CA LEU A 18 -4.76 -0.37 -4.14
C LEU A 18 -3.31 0.03 -3.87
N PHE A 19 -2.52 -0.89 -3.35
CA PHE A 19 -1.08 -0.72 -3.20
C PHE A 19 -0.35 -1.51 -4.29
N ILE A 20 0.28 -0.77 -5.21
CA ILE A 20 1.06 -1.30 -6.33
C ILE A 20 2.50 -0.79 -6.27
N GLY A 21 3.38 -1.33 -7.11
CA GLY A 21 4.78 -0.91 -7.18
C GLY A 21 5.77 -2.07 -7.30
N PRO A 22 7.05 -1.77 -7.58
CA PRO A 22 8.09 -2.77 -7.79
C PRO A 22 8.29 -3.73 -6.61
N TYR A 23 8.93 -4.87 -6.86
CA TYR A 23 9.29 -5.80 -5.80
C TYR A 23 10.19 -5.13 -4.74
N GLY A 24 9.98 -5.44 -3.47
CA GLY A 24 10.78 -4.88 -2.37
C GLY A 24 10.53 -3.40 -2.05
N SER A 25 9.53 -2.75 -2.65
CA SER A 25 9.17 -1.36 -2.35
C SER A 25 8.47 -1.18 -1.00
N GLY A 26 8.00 -2.26 -0.37
CA GLY A 26 7.36 -2.24 0.96
C GLY A 26 5.83 -2.19 0.96
N LYS A 27 5.18 -2.52 -0.17
CA LYS A 27 3.71 -2.54 -0.33
C LYS A 27 2.99 -3.25 0.80
N SER A 28 3.37 -4.49 1.11
CA SER A 28 2.69 -5.31 2.12
C SER A 28 2.78 -4.75 3.54
N GLU A 29 3.93 -4.20 3.95
CA GLU A 29 4.02 -3.56 5.28
C GLU A 29 3.13 -2.31 5.34
N ILE A 30 3.14 -1.51 4.27
CA ILE A 30 2.35 -0.29 4.19
C ILE A 30 0.86 -0.62 4.16
N SER A 31 0.43 -1.64 3.39
CA SER A 31 -0.97 -2.03 3.27
C SER A 31 -1.53 -2.39 4.65
N VAL A 32 -0.80 -3.16 5.45
CA VAL A 32 -1.18 -3.51 6.84
C VAL A 32 -1.27 -2.31 7.73
N ASN A 33 -0.21 -1.50 7.75
CA ASN A 33 -0.17 -0.36 8.64
C ASN A 33 -1.24 0.67 8.26
N PHE A 34 -1.55 0.80 6.98
CA PHE A 34 -2.64 1.61 6.47
C PHE A 34 -4.01 1.03 6.87
N THR A 35 -4.22 -0.28 6.76
CA THR A 35 -5.45 -0.94 7.23
C THR A 35 -5.65 -0.78 8.74
N LEU A 36 -4.59 -0.96 9.54
CA LEU A 36 -4.62 -0.74 10.99
C LEU A 36 -4.90 0.73 11.32
N TRP A 37 -4.32 1.64 10.55
CA TRP A 37 -4.58 3.08 10.66
C TRP A 37 -6.05 3.41 10.37
N LEU A 38 -6.61 2.88 9.27
CA LEU A 38 -8.03 3.01 8.96
C LEU A 38 -8.90 2.50 10.12
N ARG A 39 -8.59 1.30 10.63
CA ARG A 39 -9.38 0.69 11.70
C ARG A 39 -9.36 1.52 12.99
N ARG A 40 -8.23 2.15 13.33
CA ARG A 40 -8.08 3.09 14.47
C ARG A 40 -8.85 4.39 14.29
N ASN A 41 -9.19 4.75 13.05
CA ASN A 41 -10.03 5.89 12.71
C ASN A 41 -11.48 5.45 12.42
N ASP A 42 -11.94 4.38 13.07
CA ASP A 42 -13.31 3.86 13.05
C ASP A 42 -13.85 3.40 11.69
N TYR A 43 -12.98 3.18 10.71
CA TYR A 43 -13.39 2.56 9.46
C TYR A 43 -13.62 1.05 9.63
N ARG A 44 -14.68 0.54 9.00
CA ARG A 44 -14.83 -0.89 8.71
C ARG A 44 -13.93 -1.19 7.52
N VAL A 45 -13.02 -2.16 7.66
CA VAL A 45 -12.00 -2.44 6.62
C VAL A 45 -11.96 -3.93 6.26
N THR A 46 -11.74 -4.21 4.99
CA THR A 46 -11.24 -5.50 4.49
C THR A 46 -9.83 -5.29 3.95
N LEU A 47 -8.88 -6.12 4.36
CA LEU A 47 -7.57 -6.26 3.72
C LEU A 47 -7.61 -7.48 2.78
N CYS A 48 -7.26 -7.28 1.52
CA CYS A 48 -7.15 -8.32 0.51
C CYS A 48 -5.67 -8.53 0.19
N ASP A 49 -5.13 -9.68 0.60
CA ASP A 49 -3.82 -10.17 0.16
C ASP A 49 -3.97 -10.80 -1.22
N LEU A 50 -3.54 -10.08 -2.25
CA LEU A 50 -3.52 -10.58 -3.61
C LEU A 50 -2.08 -10.77 -4.09
N ASP A 51 -1.07 -10.79 -3.20
CA ASP A 51 0.28 -11.22 -3.58
C ASP A 51 0.32 -12.75 -3.71
N ILE A 52 0.43 -13.22 -4.95
CA ILE A 52 0.47 -14.65 -5.25
C ILE A 52 1.88 -15.22 -5.13
N ILE A 53 2.92 -14.39 -5.27
CA ILE A 53 4.31 -14.83 -5.16
C ILE A 53 4.67 -15.01 -3.69
N ASN A 54 4.31 -14.04 -2.86
CA ASN A 54 4.59 -14.06 -1.43
C ASN A 54 3.33 -13.69 -0.66
N PRO A 55 2.31 -14.58 -0.59
CA PRO A 55 1.13 -14.31 0.20
C PRO A 55 1.56 -14.13 1.65
N PHE A 56 1.56 -12.87 2.05
CA PHE A 56 2.29 -12.42 3.22
C PHE A 56 1.50 -12.72 4.50
N PHE A 57 0.18 -12.70 4.39
CA PHE A 57 -0.76 -12.83 5.51
C PHE A 57 -1.06 -14.28 5.89
N ARG A 58 -0.16 -15.21 5.53
CA ARG A 58 -0.33 -16.65 5.74
C ARG A 58 -0.08 -17.09 7.19
N SER A 59 0.71 -16.35 7.96
CA SER A 59 0.97 -16.76 9.33
C SER A 59 -0.30 -16.60 10.19
N ALA A 60 -0.54 -17.59 11.06
CA ALA A 60 -1.64 -17.54 12.02
C ALA A 60 -1.55 -16.30 12.90
N ASP A 61 -0.33 -15.85 13.22
CA ASP A 61 -0.09 -14.66 14.03
C ASP A 61 -0.55 -13.37 13.35
N THR A 62 -0.19 -13.16 12.07
CA THR A 62 -0.62 -11.95 11.35
C THR A 62 -2.14 -11.94 11.15
N ARG A 63 -2.73 -13.09 10.80
CA ARG A 63 -4.19 -13.23 10.69
C ARG A 63 -4.87 -12.89 12.02
N ARG A 64 -4.38 -13.46 13.13
CA ARG A 64 -4.95 -13.21 14.46
C ARG A 64 -4.88 -11.75 14.85
N VAL A 65 -3.75 -11.07 14.61
CA VAL A 65 -3.60 -9.63 14.88
C VAL A 65 -4.63 -8.79 14.10
N LEU A 66 -4.87 -9.12 12.83
CA LEU A 66 -5.86 -8.42 12.00
C LEU A 66 -7.30 -8.70 12.48
N GLU A 67 -7.62 -9.96 12.78
CA GLU A 67 -8.94 -10.37 13.26
C GLU A 67 -9.26 -9.77 14.64
N GLU A 68 -8.31 -9.77 15.58
CA GLU A 68 -8.43 -9.12 16.89
C GLU A 68 -8.63 -7.61 16.77
N ALA A 69 -8.05 -6.97 15.74
CA ALA A 69 -8.32 -5.58 15.42
C ALA A 69 -9.70 -5.35 14.76
N GLY A 70 -10.45 -6.40 14.44
CA GLY A 70 -11.73 -6.33 13.73
C GLY A 70 -11.59 -6.04 12.24
N ILE A 71 -10.44 -6.37 11.65
CA ILE A 71 -10.17 -6.28 10.22
C ILE A 71 -10.55 -7.61 9.57
N ARG A 72 -11.34 -7.56 8.49
CA ARG A 72 -11.61 -8.75 7.67
C ARG A 72 -10.41 -9.00 6.77
N LEU A 73 -9.82 -10.19 6.82
CA LEU A 73 -8.75 -10.60 5.91
C LEU A 73 -9.30 -11.52 4.80
N VAL A 74 -9.11 -11.12 3.55
CA VAL A 74 -9.27 -11.98 2.37
C VAL A 74 -7.87 -12.33 1.88
N ALA A 75 -7.53 -13.61 1.90
CA ALA A 75 -6.26 -14.11 1.38
C ALA A 75 -6.53 -15.45 0.68
N PRO A 76 -5.82 -15.77 -0.42
CA PRO A 76 -6.02 -17.03 -1.11
C PRO A 76 -5.74 -18.22 -0.19
N VAL A 77 -6.68 -19.17 -0.18
CA VAL A 77 -6.54 -20.45 0.54
C VAL A 77 -5.82 -21.42 -0.39
N PHE A 78 -4.49 -21.37 -0.45
CA PHE A 78 -3.73 -22.39 -1.20
C PHE A 78 -3.62 -23.67 -0.37
N ALA A 79 -4.65 -24.50 -0.42
CA ALA A 79 -4.60 -25.88 0.03
C ALA A 79 -4.00 -26.75 -1.08
N GLY A 80 -2.67 -26.87 -1.15
CA GLY A 80 -1.99 -27.99 -1.82
C GLY A 80 -2.32 -28.30 -3.28
N THR A 81 -2.80 -27.34 -4.09
CA THR A 81 -3.12 -27.57 -5.50
C THR A 81 -2.20 -26.76 -6.42
N ASN A 82 -1.56 -27.47 -7.35
CA ASN A 82 -0.77 -26.93 -8.47
C ASN A 82 -1.71 -26.20 -9.46
N VAL A 83 -2.20 -25.02 -9.10
CA VAL A 83 -3.02 -24.21 -10.01
C VAL A 83 -2.14 -23.17 -10.67
N ASP A 84 -1.84 -23.39 -11.96
CA ASP A 84 -1.03 -22.53 -12.83
C ASP A 84 -1.68 -21.17 -13.18
N VAL A 85 -2.86 -20.87 -12.64
CA VAL A 85 -3.58 -19.62 -12.92
C VAL A 85 -3.68 -18.77 -11.65
N PRO A 86 -3.22 -17.50 -11.71
CA PRO A 86 -3.51 -16.49 -10.70
C PRO A 86 -5.03 -16.34 -10.47
N ALA A 87 -5.60 -17.07 -9.51
CA ALA A 87 -7.01 -16.95 -9.19
C ALA A 87 -7.18 -15.88 -8.11
N VAL A 88 -7.78 -14.75 -8.47
CA VAL A 88 -8.27 -13.78 -7.49
C VAL A 88 -9.39 -14.48 -6.68
N PRO A 89 -9.28 -14.59 -5.34
CA PRO A 89 -10.29 -15.26 -4.53
C PRO A 89 -11.69 -14.66 -4.79
N ALA A 90 -12.72 -15.50 -4.83
CA ALA A 90 -14.10 -15.03 -5.04
C ALA A 90 -14.49 -13.99 -3.97
N GLU A 91 -14.00 -14.15 -2.74
CA GLU A 91 -14.21 -13.21 -1.66
C GLU A 91 -13.59 -11.84 -1.91
N ALA A 92 -12.57 -11.72 -2.76
CA ALA A 92 -11.99 -10.42 -3.10
C ALA A 92 -12.97 -9.55 -3.90
N TYR A 93 -13.92 -10.15 -4.64
CA TYR A 93 -14.97 -9.40 -5.33
C TYR A 93 -16.01 -8.81 -4.38
N SER A 94 -16.21 -9.41 -3.20
CA SER A 94 -17.18 -8.91 -2.21
C SER A 94 -16.89 -7.50 -1.71
N VAL A 95 -15.66 -6.99 -1.91
CA VAL A 95 -15.30 -5.61 -1.53
C VAL A 95 -15.98 -4.55 -2.40
N PHE A 96 -16.46 -4.92 -3.58
CA PHE A 96 -17.20 -4.02 -4.47
C PHE A 96 -18.69 -3.96 -4.10
N ASP A 97 -19.19 -4.90 -3.29
CA ASP A 97 -20.60 -5.05 -2.96
C ASP A 97 -21.00 -4.44 -1.60
N ASP A 98 -20.03 -4.02 -0.76
CA ASP A 98 -20.26 -3.36 0.54
C ASP A 98 -19.73 -1.90 0.52
N PRO A 99 -20.55 -0.91 0.14
CA PRO A 99 -20.15 0.49 0.09
C PRO A 99 -19.80 1.06 1.47
N GLY A 100 -20.29 0.44 2.55
CA GLY A 100 -20.05 0.86 3.93
C GLY A 100 -18.71 0.36 4.50
N ARG A 101 -17.87 -0.24 3.67
CA ARG A 101 -16.58 -0.83 4.07
C ARG A 101 -15.46 -0.37 3.14
N HIS A 102 -14.34 0.00 3.75
CA HIS A 102 -13.11 0.29 3.02
C HIS A 102 -12.41 -1.01 2.64
N ALA A 103 -11.77 -1.01 1.49
CA ALA A 103 -10.98 -2.13 1.00
C ALA A 103 -9.54 -1.68 0.78
N VAL A 104 -8.60 -2.48 1.28
CA VAL A 104 -7.17 -2.33 0.99
C VAL A 104 -6.73 -3.55 0.19
N LEU A 105 -6.25 -3.34 -1.02
CA LEU A 105 -5.80 -4.40 -1.93
C LEU A 105 -4.27 -4.35 -1.98
N ASP A 106 -3.61 -5.35 -1.40
CA ASP A 106 -2.17 -5.53 -1.53
C ASP A 106 -1.88 -6.32 -2.80
N ILE A 107 -1.36 -5.65 -3.83
CA ILE A 107 -1.09 -6.25 -5.13
C ILE A 107 0.40 -6.54 -5.25
N GLY A 108 0.74 -7.82 -5.20
CA GLY A 108 2.12 -8.30 -5.31
C GLY A 108 2.60 -8.56 -6.73
N GLY A 109 3.92 -8.44 -6.93
CA GLY A 109 4.60 -8.74 -8.19
C GLY A 109 4.36 -7.71 -9.30
N GLU A 110 5.33 -7.55 -10.20
CA GLU A 110 5.19 -6.66 -11.37
C GLU A 110 4.21 -7.26 -12.38
N ASP A 111 4.57 -8.36 -13.04
CA ASP A 111 3.75 -8.95 -14.11
C ASP A 111 2.46 -9.63 -13.60
N LEU A 112 2.55 -10.37 -12.50
CA LEU A 112 1.39 -11.06 -11.92
C LEU A 112 0.43 -10.09 -11.25
N GLY A 113 0.94 -9.08 -10.55
CA GLY A 113 0.12 -8.03 -9.94
C GLY A 113 -0.65 -7.24 -10.98
N ALA A 114 -0.02 -6.93 -12.11
CA ALA A 114 -0.70 -6.26 -13.22
C ALA A 114 -1.87 -7.09 -13.78
N ARG A 115 -1.72 -8.42 -13.87
CA ARG A 115 -2.82 -9.32 -14.29
C ARG A 115 -3.98 -9.32 -13.29
N ILE A 116 -3.69 -9.32 -11.99
CA ILE A 116 -4.72 -9.22 -10.94
C ILE A 116 -5.51 -7.92 -11.08
N VAL A 117 -4.81 -6.80 -11.26
CA VAL A 117 -5.46 -5.50 -11.46
C VAL A 117 -6.29 -5.50 -12.74
N ALA A 118 -5.77 -6.07 -13.84
CA ALA A 118 -6.51 -6.21 -15.08
C ALA A 118 -7.81 -7.04 -14.91
N THR A 119 -7.79 -8.10 -14.10
CA THR A 119 -8.96 -8.91 -13.77
C THR A 119 -10.01 -8.11 -12.98
N LEU A 120 -9.58 -7.20 -12.10
CA LEU A 120 -10.47 -6.35 -11.30
C LEU A 120 -10.88 -5.05 -12.02
N LYS A 121 -10.29 -4.75 -13.18
CA LYS A 121 -10.35 -3.44 -13.84
C LYS A 121 -11.76 -2.90 -14.02
N GLN A 122 -12.68 -3.70 -14.56
CA GLN A 122 -14.05 -3.21 -14.81
C GLN A 122 -14.74 -2.79 -13.50
N ARG A 123 -14.63 -3.60 -12.45
CA ARG A 123 -15.16 -3.25 -11.13
C ARG A 123 -14.52 -2.00 -10.55
N LEU A 124 -13.21 -1.81 -10.75
CA LEU A 124 -12.50 -0.61 -10.31
C LEU A 124 -12.96 0.63 -11.09
N LEU A 125 -13.21 0.51 -12.39
CA LEU A 125 -13.70 1.60 -13.22
C LEU A 125 -15.15 1.99 -12.89
N ASP A 126 -16.00 1.01 -12.57
CA ASP A 126 -17.38 1.24 -12.15
C ASP A 126 -17.49 2.13 -10.90
N ILE A 127 -16.44 2.17 -10.07
CA ILE A 127 -16.34 2.96 -8.84
C ILE A 127 -15.10 3.86 -8.82
N VAL A 128 -14.64 4.35 -9.99
CA VAL A 128 -13.34 5.06 -10.10
C VAL A 128 -13.19 6.26 -9.15
N ASP A 129 -14.29 6.96 -8.86
CA ASP A 129 -14.28 8.11 -7.93
C ASP A 129 -14.03 7.70 -6.47
N ASP A 130 -14.25 6.43 -6.15
CA ASP A 130 -14.03 5.80 -4.83
C ASP A 130 -12.70 5.03 -4.75
N VAL A 131 -11.88 5.07 -5.81
CA VAL A 131 -10.65 4.29 -5.91
C VAL A 131 -9.42 5.20 -5.77
N ALA A 132 -8.46 4.78 -4.95
CA ALA A 132 -7.10 5.28 -4.94
C ALA A 132 -6.14 4.17 -5.37
N VAL A 133 -5.32 4.46 -6.37
CA VAL A 133 -4.19 3.61 -6.78
C VAL A 133 -2.91 4.25 -6.26
N TYR A 134 -2.33 3.66 -5.22
CA TYR A 134 -1.09 4.09 -4.59
C TYR A 134 0.09 3.29 -5.14
N MET A 135 1.00 3.98 -5.83
CA MET A 135 2.29 3.39 -6.18
C MET A 135 3.29 3.62 -5.06
N VAL A 136 3.72 2.55 -4.41
CA VAL A 136 4.73 2.58 -3.35
C VAL A 136 6.11 2.69 -3.97
N VAL A 137 6.82 3.75 -3.58
CA VAL A 137 8.15 4.09 -4.07
C VAL A 137 9.13 4.04 -2.92
N ASN A 138 10.18 3.22 -3.08
CA ASN A 138 11.33 3.20 -2.19
C ASN A 138 12.57 3.66 -2.93
N PRO A 139 13.02 4.92 -2.77
CA PRO A 139 14.14 5.48 -3.53
C PRO A 139 15.49 4.75 -3.35
N TYR A 140 15.58 3.83 -2.40
CA TYR A 140 16.77 3.02 -2.13
C TYR A 140 16.67 1.61 -2.73
N ARG A 141 15.72 1.37 -3.63
CA ARG A 141 15.62 0.13 -4.43
C ARG A 141 16.03 0.37 -5.88
N PRO A 142 16.55 -0.66 -6.56
CA PRO A 142 16.82 -0.57 -8.00
C PRO A 142 15.64 0.00 -8.77
N PHE A 143 15.94 0.78 -9.82
CA PHE A 143 14.93 1.37 -10.72
C PHE A 143 13.95 2.35 -10.06
N SER A 144 14.31 2.94 -8.92
CA SER A 144 13.52 4.01 -8.28
C SER A 144 14.38 5.10 -7.60
N GLN A 145 15.67 5.15 -7.93
CA GLN A 145 16.66 6.06 -7.33
C GLN A 145 16.58 7.48 -7.91
N THR A 146 15.92 7.66 -9.05
CA THR A 146 15.73 8.97 -9.68
C THR A 146 14.28 9.18 -10.05
N SER A 147 13.86 10.43 -10.21
CA SER A 147 12.48 10.76 -10.60
C SER A 147 12.11 10.12 -11.93
N SER A 148 13.03 10.09 -12.90
CA SER A 148 12.78 9.50 -14.22
C SER A 148 12.61 7.99 -14.16
N GLN A 149 13.37 7.31 -13.30
CA GLN A 149 13.17 5.87 -13.06
C GLN A 149 11.81 5.58 -12.44
N ILE A 150 11.37 6.39 -11.46
CA ILE A 150 10.05 6.24 -10.85
C ILE A 150 8.93 6.45 -11.88
N VAL A 151 9.04 7.48 -12.72
CA VAL A 151 8.10 7.74 -13.82
C VAL A 151 8.04 6.56 -14.78
N GLN A 152 9.19 6.03 -15.20
CA GLN A 152 9.27 4.87 -16.08
C GLN A 152 8.57 3.64 -15.47
N GLN A 153 8.77 3.40 -14.16
CA GLN A 153 8.10 2.32 -13.45
C GLN A 153 6.57 2.51 -13.40
N ALA A 154 6.11 3.75 -13.16
CA ALA A 154 4.69 4.07 -13.20
C ALA A 154 4.08 3.81 -14.59
N GLU A 155 4.79 4.16 -15.67
CA GLU A 155 4.35 3.90 -17.05
C GLU A 155 4.29 2.40 -17.38
N ILE A 156 5.30 1.62 -16.93
CA ILE A 156 5.32 0.16 -17.10
C ILE A 156 4.11 -0.46 -16.40
N LEU A 157 3.90 -0.13 -15.13
CA LEU A 157 2.78 -0.64 -14.33
C LEU A 157 1.43 -0.21 -14.93
N THR A 158 1.32 1.04 -15.38
CA THR A 158 0.09 1.55 -16.03
C THR A 158 -0.22 0.79 -17.32
N ARG A 159 0.78 0.53 -18.17
CA ARG A 159 0.60 -0.24 -19.40
C ARG A 159 0.18 -1.68 -19.12
N ALA A 160 0.79 -2.30 -18.12
CA ALA A 160 0.52 -3.69 -17.78
C ALA A 160 -0.86 -3.88 -17.10
N ALA A 161 -1.21 -3.00 -16.16
CA ALA A 161 -2.45 -3.08 -15.37
C ALA A 161 -3.65 -2.40 -16.06
N GLY A 162 -3.38 -1.48 -16.99
CA GLY A 162 -4.40 -0.65 -17.63
C GLY A 162 -5.05 0.36 -16.68
N LEU A 163 -4.38 0.71 -15.58
CA LEU A 163 -4.79 1.62 -14.51
C LEU A 163 -3.56 2.42 -14.04
N ALA A 164 -3.65 3.75 -14.11
CA ALA A 164 -2.56 4.62 -13.69
C ALA A 164 -2.58 4.86 -12.17
N PRO A 165 -1.42 5.07 -11.52
CA PRO A 165 -1.38 5.54 -10.14
C PRO A 165 -2.13 6.87 -10.01
N THR A 166 -2.93 7.00 -8.95
CA THR A 166 -3.57 8.28 -8.57
C THR A 166 -2.71 9.09 -7.62
N ALA A 167 -1.75 8.45 -6.94
CA ALA A 167 -0.80 9.10 -6.06
C ALA A 167 0.42 8.19 -5.80
N LEU A 168 1.54 8.81 -5.39
CA LEU A 168 2.71 8.09 -4.91
C LEU A 168 2.69 7.97 -3.37
N VAL A 169 3.27 6.88 -2.86
CA VAL A 169 3.57 6.70 -1.43
C VAL A 169 5.07 6.62 -1.26
N HIS A 170 5.63 7.53 -0.45
CA HIS A 170 7.06 7.60 -0.21
C HIS A 170 7.46 6.68 0.94
N ASN A 171 8.30 5.68 0.65
CA ASN A 171 8.79 4.73 1.65
C ASN A 171 10.32 4.62 1.61
N ALA A 172 11.03 5.38 2.45
CA ALA A 172 12.49 5.28 2.56
C ALA A 172 12.97 4.14 3.49
N ASN A 173 12.09 3.21 3.87
CA ASN A 173 12.44 2.15 4.81
C ASN A 173 13.46 1.16 4.19
N LEU A 174 14.61 1.02 4.85
CA LEU A 174 15.69 0.08 4.57
C LEU A 174 15.77 -1.07 5.60
N LEU A 175 14.67 -1.35 6.32
CA LEU A 175 14.65 -2.29 7.43
C LEU A 175 15.54 -1.79 8.59
N GLU A 176 16.63 -2.49 8.90
CA GLU A 176 17.49 -2.21 10.06
C GLU A 176 18.33 -0.94 9.86
N ASP A 177 18.58 -0.52 8.62
CA ASP A 177 19.39 0.66 8.27
C ASP A 177 18.57 1.93 8.07
N SER A 178 17.32 1.94 8.52
CA SER A 178 16.42 3.07 8.30
C SER A 178 16.68 4.18 9.31
N ASP A 179 16.90 5.40 8.83
CA ASP A 179 16.88 6.61 9.65
C ASP A 179 15.92 7.68 9.08
N ALA A 180 15.63 8.71 9.86
CA ALA A 180 14.74 9.80 9.46
C ALA A 180 15.38 10.77 8.43
N GLY A 181 16.71 10.81 8.38
CA GLY A 181 17.48 11.55 7.39
C GLY A 181 17.19 11.01 5.99
N LEU A 182 17.19 9.68 5.81
CA LEU A 182 16.85 9.04 4.54
C LEU A 182 15.45 9.43 4.03
N LEU A 183 14.47 9.53 4.92
CA LEU A 183 13.12 9.98 4.57
C LEU A 183 13.11 11.46 4.14
N THR A 184 13.95 12.29 4.74
CA THR A 184 14.03 13.71 4.38
C THR A 184 14.76 13.91 3.05
N GLU A 185 15.92 13.27 2.89
CA GLU A 185 16.79 13.37 1.72
C GLU A 185 16.10 12.87 0.45
N SER A 186 15.44 11.71 0.53
CA SER A 186 14.84 11.09 -0.64
C SER A 186 13.48 11.68 -1.04
N SER A 187 12.88 12.55 -0.21
CA SER A 187 11.57 13.17 -0.49
C SER A 187 11.58 13.99 -1.78
N VAL A 188 12.69 14.69 -2.06
CA VAL A 188 12.82 15.52 -3.28
C VAL A 188 12.67 14.69 -4.56
N ILE A 189 13.17 13.46 -4.56
CA ILE A 189 13.13 12.55 -5.71
C ILE A 189 11.69 12.11 -5.98
N VAL A 190 10.96 11.73 -4.91
CA VAL A 190 9.58 11.26 -5.02
C VAL A 190 8.63 12.40 -5.39
N LYS A 191 8.82 13.60 -4.81
CA LYS A 191 8.05 14.80 -5.17
C LYS A 191 8.29 15.21 -6.63
N ALA A 192 9.52 15.13 -7.11
CA ALA A 192 9.84 15.41 -8.51
C ALA A 192 9.18 14.41 -9.47
N ALA A 193 9.14 13.12 -9.12
CA ALA A 193 8.41 12.10 -9.89
C ALA A 193 6.90 12.35 -9.88
N ALA A 194 6.32 12.66 -8.71
CA ALA A 194 4.91 12.97 -8.55
C ALA A 194 4.48 14.16 -9.43
N ALA A 195 5.30 15.22 -9.45
CA ALA A 195 5.08 16.38 -10.31
C ALA A 195 5.11 16.02 -11.80
N GLN A 196 6.05 15.18 -12.24
CA GLN A 196 6.13 14.72 -13.63
C GLN A 196 4.93 13.85 -14.04
N LEU A 197 4.41 13.05 -13.12
CA LEU A 197 3.23 12.21 -13.33
C LEU A 197 1.91 12.98 -13.21
N GLY A 198 1.93 14.22 -12.72
CA GLY A 198 0.72 15.00 -12.47
C GLY A 198 -0.14 14.47 -11.32
N VAL A 199 0.47 13.76 -10.36
CA VAL A 199 -0.22 13.16 -9.20
C VAL A 199 0.40 13.63 -7.88
N PRO A 200 -0.32 13.62 -6.76
CA PRO A 200 0.25 13.97 -5.47
C PRO A 200 1.12 12.85 -4.88
N VAL A 201 1.96 13.22 -3.91
CA VAL A 201 2.47 12.27 -2.91
C VAL A 201 1.42 12.21 -1.79
N ALA A 202 0.74 11.07 -1.64
CA ALA A 202 -0.36 10.94 -0.69
C ALA A 202 0.13 11.00 0.76
N PHE A 203 1.21 10.27 1.04
CA PHE A 203 1.86 10.23 2.35
C PHE A 203 3.27 9.64 2.25
N ALA A 204 4.07 9.94 3.27
CA ALA A 204 5.29 9.21 3.57
C ALA A 204 4.99 8.11 4.60
N ALA A 205 5.72 7.01 4.54
CA ALA A 205 5.65 5.90 5.47
C ALA A 205 7.03 5.64 6.06
N ALA A 206 7.09 5.52 7.39
CA ALA A 206 8.33 5.22 8.11
C ALA A 206 8.03 4.46 9.40
N MET A 207 8.99 3.66 9.87
CA MET A 207 8.85 2.94 11.14
C MET A 207 8.83 3.94 12.31
N ALA A 208 7.95 3.71 13.28
CA ALA A 208 7.68 4.64 14.37
C ALA A 208 8.88 4.84 15.32
N ASP A 209 9.76 3.84 15.41
CA ASP A 209 11.02 3.86 16.16
C ASP A 209 12.14 4.65 15.46
N VAL A 210 12.01 4.86 14.16
CA VAL A 210 12.96 5.62 13.33
C VAL A 210 12.61 7.11 13.26
N VAL A 211 11.32 7.44 13.38
CA VAL A 211 10.82 8.82 13.22
C VAL A 211 11.01 9.63 14.52
N PRO A 212 11.61 10.84 14.44
CA PRO A 212 11.73 11.76 15.57
C PRO A 212 10.36 12.10 16.20
N PRO A 213 10.26 12.18 17.53
CA PRO A 213 8.98 12.44 18.20
C PRO A 213 8.29 13.74 17.76
N ASP A 214 9.07 14.77 17.44
CA ASP A 214 8.64 16.12 17.05
C ASP A 214 7.97 16.18 15.67
N TRP A 215 8.17 15.19 14.81
CA TRP A 215 7.48 15.10 13.51
C TRP A 215 5.96 14.92 13.67
N GLY A 216 5.48 14.41 14.81
CA GLY A 216 4.05 14.25 15.06
C GLY A 216 3.38 13.37 14.00
N THR A 217 2.52 13.96 13.17
CA THR A 217 1.78 13.28 12.09
C THR A 217 2.21 13.68 10.69
N ARG A 218 3.26 14.49 10.53
CA ARG A 218 3.75 14.95 9.22
C ARG A 218 5.28 14.86 9.14
N THR A 219 5.82 14.77 7.94
CA THR A 219 7.24 14.97 7.71
C THR A 219 7.60 16.46 7.81
N PRO A 220 8.89 16.83 7.98
CA PRO A 220 9.32 18.23 8.06
C PRO A 220 8.93 19.06 6.84
N ASP A 221 8.86 18.41 5.67
CA ASP A 221 8.46 19.00 4.39
C ASP A 221 6.95 18.89 4.12
N GLY A 222 6.16 18.59 5.15
CA GLY A 222 4.71 18.76 5.19
C GLY A 222 3.88 17.57 4.72
N LEU A 223 4.48 16.45 4.29
CA LEU A 223 3.71 15.28 3.85
C LEU A 223 3.01 14.62 5.05
N PRO A 224 1.76 14.13 4.88
CA PRO A 224 1.17 13.20 5.82
C PRO A 224 2.11 12.03 6.12
N LEU A 225 2.23 11.64 7.39
CA LEU A 225 3.11 10.56 7.81
C LEU A 225 2.32 9.39 8.40
N LEU A 226 2.46 8.22 7.77
CA LEU A 226 2.04 6.94 8.31
C LEU A 226 3.19 6.36 9.14
N LYS A 227 3.07 6.47 10.48
CA LYS A 227 3.98 5.84 11.42
C LYS A 227 3.65 4.35 11.51
N MET A 228 4.53 3.52 10.95
CA MET A 228 4.38 2.08 10.89
C MET A 228 4.95 1.43 12.15
N ARG A 229 4.39 0.30 12.55
CA ARG A 229 5.06 -0.64 13.44
C ARG A 229 5.36 -1.87 12.61
N ARG A 230 6.56 -2.45 12.78
CA ARG A 230 6.88 -3.75 12.18
C ARG A 230 5.81 -4.74 12.62
N THR A 231 4.93 -5.05 11.69
CA THR A 231 3.91 -6.09 11.86
C THR A 231 4.34 -7.35 11.09
N ILE A 232 5.38 -7.20 10.26
CA ILE A 232 5.99 -8.24 9.46
C ILE A 232 7.32 -8.67 10.07
N HIS A 233 7.38 -9.93 10.49
CA HIS A 233 8.63 -10.60 10.84
C HIS A 233 8.99 -11.56 9.71
N TYR A 234 10.01 -11.22 8.93
CA TYR A 234 10.61 -12.19 8.01
C TYR A 234 11.22 -13.31 8.87
N LEU A 235 10.73 -14.54 8.70
CA LEU A 235 11.40 -15.72 9.24
C LEU A 235 12.82 -15.73 8.65
N ARG A 236 13.82 -15.69 9.53
CA ARG A 236 15.23 -15.88 9.17
C ARG A 236 15.49 -17.32 8.77
#